data_AF-A0A3B8NMV4-F1
#
_entry.id   AF-A0A3B8NMV4-F1
#
_cell.length_a   1.000
_cell.length_b   1.000
_cell.length_c   1.000
_cell.angle_alpha   90.00
_cell.angle_beta   90.00
_cell.angle_gamma   90.00
#
_symmetry.space_group_name_H-M   'P 1'
#
loop_
_entity.id
_entity.type
_entity.pdbx_description
1 polymer ?
#
loop_
_entity_poly.entity_id
_entity_poly.type
_entity_poly.pdbx_seq_one_letter_code
_entity_poly.pdbx_strand_id
1 'polypeptide(L)'
;MAKVRLCTAYRYKGEFLTEFPASLRVLQECVPVYEELEGWQQDTIGARTFSELPVPAQDFVQRIAELTGVPVVMVSVGPDRQQTVVLREVFSLLEGKTLAPASVLCSHSNGSKKGKPGEKRRKIRVRLRIQLWG
;
A
#
# COMPACT_ATOMS: atom_id res chain seq x y z
N MET A 1 19.80 10.29 8.78
CA MET A 1 18.50 9.59 8.98
C MET A 1 18.25 8.73 7.77
N ALA A 2 17.71 7.52 7.93
CA ALA A 2 17.43 6.64 6.80
C ALA A 2 16.30 7.22 5.94
N LYS A 3 16.33 6.98 4.64
CA LYS A 3 15.30 7.40 3.69
C LYS A 3 14.83 6.21 2.86
N VAL A 4 13.56 6.19 2.53
CA VAL A 4 12.96 5.20 1.62
C VAL A 4 12.42 5.93 0.41
N ARG A 5 12.70 5.39 -0.78
CA ARG A 5 12.20 5.93 -2.05
C ARG A 5 11.04 5.10 -2.56
N LEU A 6 9.91 5.74 -2.80
CA LEU A 6 8.70 5.12 -3.33
C LEU A 6 8.50 5.60 -4.78
N CYS A 7 8.55 4.68 -5.74
CA CYS A 7 8.31 5.02 -7.14
C CYS A 7 6.82 5.27 -7.36
N THR A 8 6.45 6.51 -7.69
CA THR A 8 5.06 6.94 -7.86
C THR A 8 4.65 7.12 -9.33
N ALA A 9 5.63 7.32 -10.21
CA ALA A 9 5.41 7.46 -11.65
C ALA A 9 6.69 7.11 -12.43
N TYR A 10 6.58 7.08 -13.75
CA TYR A 10 7.69 6.98 -14.69
C TYR A 10 7.68 8.17 -15.64
N ARG A 11 8.86 8.68 -16.01
CA ARG A 11 9.01 9.67 -17.08
C ARG A 11 9.49 8.97 -18.34
N TYR A 12 8.79 9.18 -19.45
CA TYR A 12 9.15 8.65 -20.75
C TYR A 12 8.87 9.70 -21.83
N LYS A 13 9.91 10.10 -22.58
CA LYS A 13 9.81 11.09 -23.67
C LYS A 13 9.14 12.42 -23.28
N GLY A 14 9.39 12.88 -22.06
CA GLY A 14 8.82 14.13 -21.53
C GLY A 14 7.46 13.97 -20.84
N GLU A 15 6.81 12.82 -20.99
CA GLU A 15 5.50 12.53 -20.40
C GLU A 15 5.61 11.75 -19.09
N PHE A 16 4.62 11.91 -18.21
CA PHE A 16 4.48 11.13 -16.99
C PHE A 16 3.52 9.96 -17.18
N LEU A 17 3.96 8.78 -16.78
CA LEU A 17 3.19 7.54 -16.75
C LEU A 17 2.95 7.16 -15.28
N THR A 18 1.69 7.16 -14.85
CA THR A 18 1.28 6.74 -13.50
C THR A 18 0.93 5.24 -13.42
N GLU A 19 0.79 4.60 -14.57
CA GLU A 19 0.58 3.15 -14.68
C GLU A 19 1.87 2.45 -15.10
N PHE A 20 1.97 1.17 -14.76
CA PHE A 20 3.10 0.35 -15.18
C PHE A 20 3.09 0.17 -16.71
N PRO A 21 4.18 0.51 -17.44
CA PRO A 21 4.23 0.38 -18.89
C PRO A 21 3.99 -1.06 -19.37
N ALA A 22 3.08 -1.24 -20.33
CA ALA A 22 2.78 -2.56 -20.89
C ALA A 22 3.87 -3.09 -21.85
N SER A 23 4.73 -2.21 -22.37
CA SER A 23 5.80 -2.55 -23.31
C SER A 23 7.15 -2.56 -22.62
N LEU A 24 7.89 -3.67 -22.77
CA LEU A 24 9.26 -3.79 -22.26
C LEU A 24 10.20 -2.74 -22.87
N ARG A 25 10.01 -2.39 -24.15
CA ARG A 25 10.82 -1.35 -24.81
C ARG A 25 10.61 0.02 -24.16
N VAL A 26 9.36 0.35 -23.84
CA VAL A 26 9.03 1.60 -23.14
C VAL A 26 9.61 1.59 -21.72
N LEU A 27 9.45 0.47 -21.00
CA LEU A 27 9.96 0.33 -19.64
C LEU A 27 11.48 0.51 -19.55
N GLN A 28 12.24 0.05 -20.55
CA GLN A 28 13.70 0.21 -20.61
C GLN A 28 14.16 1.66 -20.70
N GLU A 29 13.36 2.54 -21.32
CA GLU A 29 13.64 3.96 -21.49
C GLU A 29 13.00 4.83 -20.39
N CYS A 30 12.20 4.24 -19.51
CA CYS A 30 11.51 4.96 -18.45
C CYS A 30 12.47 5.35 -17.31
N VAL A 31 12.36 6.60 -16.85
CA VAL A 31 13.05 7.06 -15.64
C VAL A 31 12.05 7.05 -14.48
N PRO A 32 12.29 6.29 -13.39
CA PRO A 32 11.39 6.28 -12.25
C PRO A 32 11.39 7.63 -11.53
N VAL A 33 10.20 8.07 -11.13
CA VAL A 33 9.96 9.27 -10.33
C VAL A 33 9.68 8.83 -8.91
N TYR A 34 10.54 9.26 -7.98
CA TYR A 34 10.48 8.86 -6.58
C TYR A 34 9.90 9.95 -5.70
N GLU A 35 9.09 9.53 -4.75
CA GLU A 35 8.79 10.26 -3.53
C GLU A 35 9.74 9.77 -2.42
N GLU A 36 10.28 10.69 -1.63
CA GLU A 36 11.16 10.36 -0.51
C GLU A 36 10.37 10.41 0.81
N LEU A 37 10.42 9.32 1.56
CA LEU A 37 9.78 9.16 2.87
C LEU A 37 10.85 8.94 3.93
N GLU A 38 10.52 9.24 5.18
CA GLU A 38 11.38 8.87 6.30
C GLU A 38 11.52 7.34 6.36
N GLY A 39 12.77 6.89 6.48
CA GLY A 39 13.07 5.48 6.70
C GLY A 39 13.15 5.15 8.18
N TRP A 40 13.23 3.86 8.47
CA TRP A 40 13.43 3.32 9.81
C TRP A 40 14.60 2.34 9.80
N GLN A 41 15.27 2.22 10.94
CA GLN A 41 16.32 1.20 11.16
C GLN A 41 15.97 0.28 12.34
N GLN A 42 14.90 0.60 13.05
CA GLN A 42 14.37 -0.18 14.16
C GLN A 42 13.87 -1.54 13.65
N ASP A 43 14.09 -2.57 14.45
CA ASP A 43 13.59 -3.91 14.16
C ASP A 43 12.05 -3.93 14.19
N THR A 44 11.46 -4.69 13.27
CA THR A 44 10.02 -4.87 13.12
C THR A 44 9.58 -6.33 13.32
N ILE A 45 10.52 -7.27 13.42
CA ILE A 45 10.26 -8.72 13.49
C ILE A 45 9.35 -9.09 14.68
N GLY A 46 9.50 -8.36 15.79
CA GLY A 46 8.70 -8.54 17.01
C GLY A 46 7.28 -7.99 16.95
N ALA A 47 6.95 -7.13 15.99
CA ALA A 47 5.65 -6.45 15.95
C ALA A 47 4.50 -7.44 15.70
N ARG A 48 3.43 -7.30 16.48
CA ARG A 48 2.18 -8.06 16.35
C ARG A 48 0.99 -7.17 16.03
N THR A 49 1.09 -5.88 16.33
CA THR A 49 0.09 -4.87 15.96
C THR A 49 0.69 -3.80 15.05
N PHE A 50 -0.16 -3.08 14.32
CA PHE A 50 0.31 -2.03 13.41
C PHE A 50 0.95 -0.86 14.15
N SER A 51 0.42 -0.53 15.33
CA SER A 51 0.93 0.52 16.23
C SER A 51 2.32 0.22 16.81
N GLU A 52 2.73 -1.06 16.87
CA GLU A 52 4.07 -1.46 17.32
C GLU A 52 5.15 -1.22 16.25
N LEU A 53 4.77 -0.96 15.01
CA LEU A 53 5.72 -0.62 13.96
C LEU A 53 6.28 0.80 14.21
N PRO A 54 7.52 1.08 13.78
CA PRO A 54 8.04 2.44 13.78
C PRO A 54 7.12 3.38 13.00
N VAL A 55 6.92 4.61 13.50
CA VAL A 55 6.06 5.62 12.83
C VAL A 55 6.41 5.77 11.33
N PRO A 56 7.68 5.88 10.91
CA PRO A 56 8.01 5.96 9.49
C PRO A 56 7.57 4.74 8.66
N ALA A 57 7.53 3.55 9.28
CA ALA A 57 7.05 2.33 8.63
C ALA A 57 5.52 2.33 8.49
N GLN A 58 4.80 2.84 9.50
CA GLN A 58 3.35 3.03 9.43
C GLN A 58 2.99 4.02 8.32
N ASP A 59 3.68 5.15 8.25
CA ASP A 59 3.49 6.19 7.23
C ASP A 59 3.73 5.63 5.82
N PHE A 60 4.78 4.82 5.65
CA PHE A 60 5.06 4.16 4.38
C PHE A 60 3.94 3.22 3.93
N VAL A 61 3.40 2.39 4.84
CA VAL A 61 2.28 1.49 4.54
C VAL A 61 1.02 2.28 4.18
N GLN A 62 0.74 3.34 4.93
CA GLN A 62 -0.41 4.22 4.67
C GLN A 62 -0.26 4.92 3.30
N ARG A 63 0.93 5.37 2.95
CA ARG A 63 1.21 6.01 1.66
C ARG A 63 0.99 5.07 0.49
N ILE A 64 1.36 3.79 0.61
CA ILE A 64 1.04 2.77 -0.39
C ILE A 64 -0.48 2.60 -0.55
N ALA A 65 -1.23 2.58 0.56
CA ALA A 65 -2.69 2.45 0.51
C ALA A 65 -3.34 3.64 -0.22
N GLU A 66 -2.84 4.85 0.01
CA GLU A 66 -3.29 6.07 -0.68
C GLU A 66 -3.02 6.02 -2.18
N LEU A 67 -1.78 5.70 -2.58
CA LEU A 67 -1.39 5.66 -4.00
C LEU A 67 -2.14 4.58 -4.78
N THR A 68 -2.41 3.44 -4.15
CA THR A 68 -3.13 2.33 -4.80
C THR A 68 -4.65 2.47 -4.72
N GLY A 69 -5.17 3.32 -3.83
CA GLY A 69 -6.60 3.42 -3.54
C GLY A 69 -7.19 2.15 -2.91
N VAL A 70 -6.35 1.22 -2.43
CA VAL A 70 -6.75 -0.08 -1.88
C VAL A 70 -6.25 -0.20 -0.44
N PRO A 71 -7.12 -0.60 0.51
CA PRO A 71 -6.69 -0.76 1.90
C PRO A 71 -5.67 -1.90 2.03
N VAL A 72 -4.59 -1.64 2.75
CA VAL A 72 -3.66 -2.69 3.20
C VAL A 72 -4.31 -3.45 4.35
N VAL A 73 -4.39 -4.77 4.21
CA VAL A 73 -5.07 -5.64 5.18
C VAL A 73 -4.11 -6.42 6.07
N MET A 74 -2.85 -6.56 5.66
CA MET A 74 -1.86 -7.39 6.33
C MET A 74 -0.44 -6.98 5.96
N VAL A 75 0.48 -7.04 6.92
CA VAL A 75 1.92 -6.74 6.75
C VAL A 75 2.72 -7.89 7.33
N SER A 76 3.57 -8.53 6.52
CA SER A 76 4.50 -9.56 6.99
C SER A 76 5.79 -8.91 7.48
N VAL A 77 6.16 -9.15 8.73
CA VAL A 77 7.34 -8.57 9.40
C VAL A 77 8.47 -9.58 9.57
N GLY A 78 8.26 -10.84 9.20
CA GLY A 78 9.28 -11.88 9.28
C GLY A 78 8.87 -13.18 8.58
N PRO A 79 9.78 -14.19 8.56
CA PRO A 79 9.55 -15.46 7.87
C PRO A 79 8.53 -16.39 8.56
N ASP A 80 8.32 -16.27 9.87
CA ASP A 80 7.36 -17.10 10.60
C ASP A 80 5.91 -16.68 10.28
N ARG A 81 5.00 -17.65 10.31
CA ARG A 81 3.54 -17.40 10.18
C ARG A 81 3.04 -16.42 11.24
N GLN A 82 3.57 -16.48 12.46
CA GLN A 82 3.17 -15.57 13.53
C GLN A 82 3.75 -14.15 13.37
N GLN A 83 4.72 -13.96 12.47
CA GLN A 83 5.34 -12.67 12.17
C GLN A 83 4.57 -11.95 11.06
N THR A 84 3.25 -11.84 11.29
CA THR A 84 2.31 -11.22 10.37
C THR A 84 1.35 -10.35 11.16
N VAL A 85 1.38 -9.04 10.89
CA VAL A 85 0.46 -8.05 11.45
C VAL A 85 -0.80 -8.02 10.59
N VAL A 86 -1.94 -8.39 11.16
CA VAL A 86 -3.25 -8.33 10.49
C VAL A 86 -3.92 -7.00 10.84
N LEU A 87 -4.16 -6.15 9.84
CA LEU A 87 -4.82 -4.85 10.01
C LEU A 87 -6.34 -4.98 9.86
N ARG A 88 -6.78 -5.88 8.98
CA ARG A 88 -8.19 -6.17 8.74
C ARG A 88 -8.37 -7.65 8.44
N GLU A 89 -9.40 -8.25 9.03
CA GLU A 89 -9.78 -9.63 8.73
C GLU A 89 -10.21 -9.79 7.28
N VAL A 90 -9.53 -10.69 6.56
CA VAL A 90 -9.73 -10.88 5.11
C VAL A 90 -10.83 -11.89 4.82
N PHE A 91 -11.04 -12.87 5.70
CA PHE A 91 -12.01 -13.94 5.47
C PHE A 91 -13.44 -13.55 5.83
N SER A 92 -13.62 -12.59 6.73
CA SER A 92 -14.95 -12.03 7.05
C SER A 92 -15.60 -11.30 5.87
N LEU A 93 -14.79 -10.82 4.90
CA LEU A 93 -15.26 -10.20 3.66
C LEU A 93 -15.96 -11.20 2.70
N LEU A 94 -15.71 -12.50 2.84
CA LEU A 94 -16.29 -13.53 1.97
C LEU A 94 -17.67 -13.99 2.47
N GLU A 95 -18.01 -13.73 3.73
CA GLU A 95 -19.26 -14.15 4.35
C GLU A 95 -20.45 -13.20 4.07
N GLY A 96 -20.31 -12.28 3.11
CA GLY A 96 -21.39 -11.33 2.76
C GLY A 96 -21.69 -10.29 3.84
N LYS A 97 -20.87 -10.18 4.89
CA LYS A 97 -20.92 -9.07 5.83
C LYS A 97 -20.28 -7.87 5.17
N THR A 98 -21.11 -6.93 4.72
CA THR A 98 -20.66 -5.60 4.28
C THR A 98 -19.86 -4.97 5.42
N LEU A 99 -18.54 -4.91 5.28
CA LEU A 99 -17.72 -4.13 6.19
C LEU A 99 -18.10 -2.66 5.97
N ALA A 100 -18.68 -2.03 6.99
CA ALA A 100 -18.82 -0.59 7.01
C ALA A 100 -17.44 0.03 6.70
N PRO A 101 -17.36 1.06 5.85
CA PRO A 101 -16.12 1.80 5.71
C PRO A 101 -15.68 2.22 7.10
N ALA A 102 -14.41 1.98 7.45
CA ALA A 102 -13.81 2.53 8.65
C ALA A 102 -14.14 4.02 8.64
N SER A 103 -15.07 4.41 9.51
CA SER A 103 -15.66 5.73 9.52
C SER A 103 -14.53 6.72 9.75
N VAL A 104 -14.22 7.48 8.72
CA VAL A 104 -14.02 8.92 8.87
C VAL A 104 -15.20 9.40 9.73
N LEU A 105 -14.97 9.50 11.04
CA LEU A 105 -15.83 10.26 11.93
C LEU A 105 -15.60 11.73 11.60
N CYS A 106 -16.23 12.19 10.53
CA CYS A 106 -16.53 13.59 10.31
C CYS A 106 -18.03 13.67 10.01
N SER A 107 -18.73 14.34 10.92
CA SER A 107 -20.18 14.41 11.02
C SER A 107 -20.80 15.24 9.90
N HIS A 108 -21.92 14.75 9.32
CA HIS A 108 -22.91 15.46 8.49
C HIS A 108 -22.40 16.02 7.13
N SER A 109 -23.09 15.92 5.99
CA SER A 109 -24.52 15.77 5.68
C SER A 109 -24.73 15.28 4.22
N ASN A 110 -25.96 14.85 3.95
CA ASN A 110 -26.60 14.35 2.73
C ASN A 110 -25.97 14.58 1.34
N GLY A 111 -25.95 13.51 0.54
CA GLY A 111 -25.82 13.55 -0.91
C GLY A 111 -26.17 12.22 -1.57
N SER A 112 -27.39 12.10 -2.10
CA SER A 112 -27.87 10.97 -2.90
C SER A 112 -27.19 10.94 -4.28
N LYS A 113 -26.72 9.76 -4.74
CA LYS A 113 -26.86 9.30 -6.14
C LYS A 113 -26.37 7.86 -6.36
N LYS A 114 -27.17 7.13 -7.14
CA LYS A 114 -26.99 5.75 -7.65
C LYS A 114 -25.84 5.64 -8.67
N GLY A 115 -25.17 4.49 -8.74
CA GLY A 115 -24.23 4.11 -9.81
C GLY A 115 -23.94 2.60 -9.83
N LYS A 116 -23.81 2.03 -11.03
CA LYS A 116 -23.90 0.60 -11.44
C LYS A 116 -22.67 -0.29 -11.14
N PRO A 117 -22.77 -1.64 -11.32
CA PRO A 117 -21.79 -2.61 -10.85
C PRO A 117 -20.71 -2.94 -11.89
N GLY A 118 -19.50 -3.26 -11.43
CA GLY A 118 -18.47 -3.89 -12.29
C GLY A 118 -17.02 -3.63 -11.92
N GLU A 119 -16.62 -3.67 -10.65
CA GLU A 119 -15.22 -3.46 -10.25
C GLU A 119 -14.54 -4.83 -10.02
N LYS A 120 -13.75 -5.30 -11.01
CA LYS A 120 -12.89 -6.48 -10.82
C LYS A 120 -11.78 -6.14 -9.82
N ARG A 121 -11.95 -6.55 -8.56
CA ARG A 121 -10.95 -6.42 -7.49
C ARG A 121 -9.66 -7.15 -7.89
N ARG A 122 -8.65 -6.42 -8.35
CA ARG A 122 -7.30 -6.96 -8.53
C ARG A 122 -6.61 -7.01 -7.17
N LYS A 123 -6.27 -8.21 -6.70
CA LYS A 123 -5.43 -8.40 -5.51
C LYS A 123 -4.00 -7.97 -5.86
N ILE A 124 -3.58 -6.80 -5.38
CA ILE A 124 -2.18 -6.39 -5.40
C ILE A 124 -1.51 -7.03 -4.19
N ARG A 125 -0.63 -8.02 -4.43
CA ARG A 125 0.23 -8.60 -3.40
C ARG A 125 1.53 -7.78 -3.37
N VAL A 126 1.59 -6.78 -2.51
CA VAL A 126 2.85 -6.06 -2.25
C VAL A 126 3.71 -6.94 -1.35
N ARG A 127 4.77 -7.53 -1.91
CA ARG A 127 5.77 -8.28 -1.14
C ARG A 127 6.94 -7.32 -0.89
N LEU A 128 6.96 -6.66 0.26
CA LEU A 128 8.15 -5.93 0.70
C LEU A 128 9.27 -6.94 0.95
N ARG A 129 10.21 -7.03 0.01
CA ARG A 129 11.53 -7.61 0.24
C ARG A 129 12.47 -6.46 0.54
N ILE A 130 12.85 -6.31 1.80
CA ILE A 130 14.00 -5.49 2.17
C ILE A 130 15.22 -6.21 1.60
N GLN A 131 15.71 -5.76 0.45
CA GLN A 131 16.98 -6.20 -0.11
C GLN A 131 18.07 -5.42 0.62
N LEU A 132 18.66 -6.04 1.64
CA LEU A 132 19.98 -5.67 2.13
C LEU A 132 20.97 -6.00 1.00
N TRP A 133 21.50 -4.99 0.32
CA TRP A 133 22.71 -5.13 -0.48
C TRP A 133 23.91 -4.99 0.47
N GLY A 134 24.85 -5.94 0.34
CA GLY A 134 26.17 -5.86 0.98
C GLY A 134 27.15 -5.01 0.17
#